data_AF-A0A925I4S9-F1
#
_entry.id   AF-A0A925I4S9-F1
#
_cell.length_a   1.000
_cell.length_b   1.000
_cell.length_c   1.000
_cell.angle_alpha   90.00
_cell.angle_beta   90.00
_cell.angle_gamma   90.00
#
_symmetry.space_group_name_H-M   'P 1'
#
loop_
_entity.id
_entity.type
_entity.pdbx_description
1 polymer ?
#
loop_
_entity_poly.entity_id
_entity_poly.type
_entity_poly.pdbx_seq_one_letter_code
_entity_poly.pdbx_strand_id
1 'polypeptide(L)' 'DFFRIHRSYIVRLDKIRSIEDNNVFILDKSLPVSRANKETLLKKLHLTK' A
#
# COMPACT_ATOMS: atom_id res chain seq x y z
N ASP A 1 -9.83 4.64 -5.71
CA ASP A 1 -8.58 5.40 -5.93
C ASP A 1 -7.38 4.50 -6.15
N PHE A 2 -6.48 4.92 -7.04
CA PHE A 2 -5.22 4.23 -7.34
C PHE A 2 -4.06 4.94 -6.67
N PHE A 3 -3.06 4.18 -6.22
CA PHE A 3 -1.85 4.71 -5.61
C PHE A 3 -0.62 3.94 -6.05
N ARG A 4 0.47 4.65 -6.33
CA ARG A 4 1.76 4.06 -6.70
C ARG A 4 2.53 3.72 -5.43
N ILE A 5 2.63 2.43 -5.13
CA ILE A 5 3.33 1.93 -3.92
C ILE A 5 4.83 1.71 -4.15
N HIS A 6 5.22 1.50 -5.40
CA HIS A 6 6.60 1.28 -5.81
C HIS A 6 6.81 1.80 -7.24
N ARG A 7 8.06 1.99 -7.69
CA ARG A 7 8.36 2.41 -9.07
C ARG A 7 7.75 1.48 -10.14
N SER A 8 7.55 0.21 -9.80
CA SER A 8 6.98 -0.80 -10.70
C SER A 8 5.50 -1.10 -10.47
N TYR A 9 4.87 -0.57 -9.41
CA TYR A 9 3.55 -1.03 -8.97
C TYR A 9 2.60 0.12 -8.64
N ILE A 10 1.39 0.04 -9.21
CA ILE A 10 0.22 0.86 -8.88
C ILE A 10 -0.87 -0.10 -8.42
N VAL A 11 -1.48 0.19 -7.27
CA VAL A 11 -2.53 -0.63 -6.66
C VAL A 11 -3.77 0.20 -6.39
N ARG A 12 -4.91 -0.49 -6.27
CA ARG A 12 -6.17 0.09 -5.79
C ARG A 12 -6.17 0.14 -4.27
N LEU A 13 -6.41 1.33 -3.70
CA LEU A 13 -6.42 1.54 -2.25
C LEU A 13 -7.56 0.75 -1.57
N ASP A 14 -8.73 0.66 -2.19
CA ASP A 14 -9.92 -0.06 -1.70
C ASP A 14 -9.77 -1.58 -1.66
N LYS A 15 -8.72 -2.13 -2.28
CA LYS A 15 -8.44 -3.57 -2.31
C LYS A 15 -7.29 -3.98 -1.40
N ILE A 16 -6.67 -3.04 -0.72
CA ILE A 16 -5.61 -3.33 0.25
C ILE A 16 -6.25 -3.97 1.48
N ARG A 17 -5.80 -5.18 1.81
CA ARG A 17 -6.25 -5.93 2.98
C ARG A 17 -5.47 -5.51 4.22
N SER A 18 -4.16 -5.47 4.11
CA SER A 18 -3.25 -5.09 5.19
C SER A 18 -1.92 -4.60 4.62
N ILE A 19 -1.16 -3.91 5.48
CA ILE A 19 0.21 -3.50 5.22
C ILE A 19 1.04 -4.01 6.38
N GLU A 20 2.05 -4.84 6.09
CA GLU A 20 2.99 -5.34 7.08
C GLU A 20 4.42 -5.11 6.60
N ASP A 21 5.29 -4.64 7.48
CA ASP A 21 6.66 -4.24 7.17
C ASP A 21 6.76 -3.30 5.96
N ASN A 22 7.17 -3.82 4.79
CA ASN A 22 7.28 -3.08 3.53
C ASN A 22 6.45 -3.74 2.42
N ASN A 23 5.43 -4.52 2.78
CA ASN A 23 4.58 -5.21 1.83
C ASN A 23 3.11 -4.81 1.99
N VAL A 24 2.44 -4.65 0.87
CA VAL A 24 1.00 -4.51 0.77
C VAL A 24 0.42 -5.86 0.40
N PHE A 25 -0.54 -6.32 1.19
CA PHE A 25 -1.32 -7.50 0.90
C PHE A 25 -2.61 -7.09 0.21
N ILE A 26 -2.77 -7.53 -1.03
CA ILE A 26 -3.92 -7.24 -1.89
C ILE A 26 -4.40 -8.54 -2.53
N LEU A 27 -5.66 -8.90 -2.25
CA LEU A 27 -6.20 -10.21 -2.62
C LEU A 27 -5.27 -11.33 -2.11
N ASP A 28 -4.76 -12.17 -3.01
CA ASP A 28 -3.86 -13.29 -2.71
C ASP A 28 -2.39 -12.99 -3.07
N LYS A 29 -2.04 -11.70 -3.20
CA LYS A 29 -0.70 -11.24 -3.59
C LYS A 29 -0.08 -10.33 -2.55
N SER A 30 1.22 -10.47 -2.37
CA SER A 30 2.05 -9.55 -1.59
C SER A 30 2.91 -8.72 -2.56
N LEU A 31 2.86 -7.39 -2.42
CA LEU A 31 3.59 -6.46 -3.27
C LEU A 31 4.50 -5.55 -2.44
N PRO A 32 5.77 -5.36 -2.85
CA PRO A 32 6.68 -4.50 -2.11
C PRO A 32 6.31 -3.03 -2.26
N VAL A 33 6.45 -2.29 -1.17
CA VAL A 33 6.27 -0.85 -1.05
C VAL A 33 7.63 -0.21 -0.81
N SER A 34 7.94 0.84 -1.57
CA SER A 34 9.13 1.64 -1.30
C SER A 34 8.98 2.39 0.02
N ARG A 35 10.04 2.47 0.83
CA ARG A 35 10.04 3.17 2.13
C ARG A 35 9.47 4.60 2.05
N ALA A 36 9.83 5.35 1.00
CA ALA A 36 9.35 6.72 0.79
C ALA A 36 7.82 6.81 0.58
N ASN A 37 7.21 5.83 -0.08
CA ASN A 37 5.76 5.82 -0.33
C ASN A 37 4.96 5.19 0.83
N LYS A 38 5.61 4.50 1.76
CA LYS A 38 4.92 3.81 2.88
C LYS A 38 4.18 4.81 3.77
N GLU A 39 4.84 5.90 4.17
CA GLU A 39 4.25 6.89 5.06
C GLU A 39 3.06 7.60 4.40
N THR A 40 3.19 7.95 3.12
CA THR A 40 2.10 8.55 2.33
C THR A 40 0.93 7.59 2.14
N LEU A 41 1.21 6.30 1.93
CA LEU A 41 0.18 5.27 1.78
C LEU A 41 -0.62 5.10 3.09
N LEU A 42 0.06 5.02 4.23
CA LEU A 42 -0.58 4.90 5.54
C LEU A 42 -1.46 6.11 5.87
N LYS A 43 -0.99 7.33 5.57
CA LYS A 43 -1.79 8.56 5.71
C LYS A 43 -3.06 8.52 4.85
N LYS A 44 -2.97 8.06 3.60
CA LYS A 44 -4.12 7.97 2.67
C LYS A 44 -5.14 6.91 3.07
N LEU A 45 -4.70 5.82 3.71
CA LEU A 45 -5.61 4.78 4.19
C LEU A 45 -6.33 5.16 5.48
N HIS A 46 -6.03 6.33 6.07
CA HIS A 46 -6.62 6.82 7.32
C HIS A 46 -6.64 5.75 8.42
N LEU A 47 -5.59 4.91 8.50
CA LEU A 47 -5.43 3.87 9.53
C LEU A 47 -5.10 4.46 10.93
N THR A 48 -5.33 5.75 11.13
CA THR A 48 -5.35 6.39 12.44
C THR A 48 -6.78 6.43 12.96
N LYS A 49 -7.14 5.39 13.72
CA LYS A 49 -8.09 5.48 14.82
C LYS A 49 -7.54 4.70 16.01
#